data_AF-X1JP02-F1
#
_entry.id   AF-X1JP02-F1
#
_cell.length_a   1.000
_cell.length_b   1.000
_cell.length_c   1.000
_cell.angle_alpha   90.00
_cell.angle_beta   90.00
_cell.angle_gamma   90.00
#
_symmetry.space_group_name_H-M   'P 1'
#
loop_
_entity.id
_entity.type
_entity.pdbx_description
1 polymer ?
#
loop_
_entity_poly.entity_id
_entity_poly.type
_entity_poly.pdbx_seq_one_letter_code
_entity_poly.pdbx_strand_id
1 'polypeptide(L)'
;LIRHGANLHGRYLLPHFLIHDIADVAADLRAHGVEFDTSWLDPFTEFRFPRIGTAVFDGVEIELRGAIEPWNVLGEESTAGGTARYVDSSVERVQVRVIGADRRRYVVSCNGHPIPLLATDNPDVQVGGVRFRAWQPPSALHPTITVDGPLRFELVDISAGMSRGGCTYHVSHPGGLAYDNPPVNAVEAESRRGSRFEATGFTPGQVDMSDIREKQARQSTDVGAPGILDMRRVRTVLR
;
A
#
# COMPACT_ATOMS: atom_id res chain seq x y z
N LEU A 1 -15.63 -17.42 16.96
CA LEU A 1 -14.80 -16.30 16.46
C LEU A 1 -13.42 -16.85 16.11
N ILE A 2 -12.88 -16.58 14.92
CA ILE A 2 -11.55 -17.04 14.51
C ILE A 2 -10.50 -16.00 14.95
N ARG A 3 -9.37 -16.46 15.50
CA ARG A 3 -8.25 -15.57 15.86
C ARG A 3 -7.32 -15.41 14.66
N HIS A 4 -7.41 -14.28 13.97
CA HIS A 4 -6.61 -14.00 12.76
C HIS A 4 -5.14 -13.61 13.03
N GLY A 5 -4.75 -13.42 14.29
CA GLY A 5 -3.37 -13.08 14.67
C GLY A 5 -2.85 -11.83 13.97
N ALA A 6 -1.56 -11.82 13.59
CA ALA A 6 -0.94 -10.70 12.90
C ALA A 6 -1.58 -10.41 11.52
N ASN A 7 -2.16 -11.43 10.86
CA ASN A 7 -2.82 -11.25 9.57
C ASN A 7 -4.04 -10.34 9.63
N LEU A 8 -4.67 -10.16 10.81
CA LEU A 8 -5.75 -9.19 10.98
C LEU A 8 -5.32 -7.78 10.59
N HIS A 9 -4.07 -7.41 10.90
CA HIS A 9 -3.48 -6.13 10.53
C HIS A 9 -2.63 -6.21 9.26
N GLY A 10 -2.59 -7.37 8.60
CA GLY A 10 -1.87 -7.64 7.36
C GLY A 10 -2.79 -7.69 6.16
N ARG A 11 -2.87 -8.87 5.53
CA ARG A 11 -3.66 -9.10 4.31
C ARG A 11 -5.13 -8.71 4.44
N TYR A 12 -5.76 -8.87 5.61
CA TYR A 12 -7.17 -8.55 5.83
C TYR A 12 -7.46 -7.04 5.89
N LEU A 13 -6.45 -6.20 5.66
CA LEU A 13 -6.62 -4.75 5.48
C LEU A 13 -6.25 -4.30 4.07
N LEU A 14 -5.92 -5.24 3.18
CA LEU A 14 -5.66 -4.98 1.77
C LEU A 14 -6.95 -5.18 0.96
N PRO A 15 -7.27 -4.29 0.00
CA PRO A 15 -8.47 -4.32 -0.83
C PRO A 15 -8.79 -5.71 -1.41
N HIS A 16 -7.81 -6.40 -2.01
CA HIS A 16 -8.04 -7.68 -2.68
C HIS A 16 -8.68 -8.72 -1.76
N PHE A 17 -8.12 -8.90 -0.56
CA PHE A 17 -8.62 -9.89 0.37
C PHE A 17 -9.93 -9.44 1.04
N LEU A 18 -10.09 -8.14 1.31
CA LEU A 18 -11.33 -7.60 1.87
C LEU A 18 -12.51 -7.70 0.91
N ILE A 19 -12.28 -7.43 -0.38
CA ILE A 19 -13.30 -7.53 -1.43
C ILE A 19 -13.70 -8.99 -1.65
N HIS A 20 -12.74 -9.92 -1.61
CA HIS A 20 -13.04 -11.34 -1.66
C HIS A 20 -13.90 -11.77 -0.46
N ASP A 21 -13.51 -11.37 0.77
CA ASP A 21 -14.24 -11.73 1.99
C ASP A 21 -15.68 -11.19 2.01
N ILE A 22 -15.90 -9.94 1.55
CA ILE A 22 -17.26 -9.38 1.47
C ILE A 22 -18.08 -10.01 0.33
N ALA A 23 -17.45 -10.48 -0.74
CA ALA A 23 -18.13 -11.22 -1.80
C ALA A 23 -18.66 -12.57 -1.30
N ASP A 24 -17.94 -13.23 -0.39
CA ASP A 24 -18.40 -14.46 0.28
C ASP A 24 -19.63 -14.18 1.15
N VAL A 25 -19.68 -13.04 1.86
CA VAL A 25 -20.88 -12.61 2.60
C VAL A 25 -22.06 -12.36 1.66
N ALA A 26 -21.84 -11.68 0.54
CA ALA A 26 -22.90 -11.47 -0.46
C ALA A 26 -23.40 -12.80 -1.05
N ALA A 27 -22.52 -13.77 -1.27
CA ALA A 27 -22.90 -15.11 -1.70
C ALA A 27 -23.72 -15.87 -0.65
N ASP A 28 -23.36 -15.76 0.64
CA ASP A 28 -24.12 -16.37 1.74
C ASP A 28 -25.53 -15.77 1.85
N LEU A 29 -25.68 -14.45 1.68
CA LEU A 29 -27.00 -13.80 1.64
C LEU A 29 -27.88 -14.36 0.52
N ARG A 30 -27.33 -14.51 -0.69
CA ARG A 30 -28.05 -15.11 -1.82
C ARG A 30 -28.43 -16.57 -1.56
N ALA A 31 -27.53 -17.34 -0.95
CA ALA A 31 -27.82 -18.73 -0.57
C ALA A 31 -28.98 -18.85 0.44
N HIS A 32 -29.28 -17.78 1.19
CA HIS A 32 -30.37 -17.70 2.15
C HIS A 32 -31.57 -16.86 1.65
N GLY A 33 -31.71 -16.68 0.33
CA GLY A 33 -32.88 -16.06 -0.30
C GLY A 33 -32.91 -14.53 -0.24
N VAL A 34 -31.79 -13.89 0.10
CA VAL A 34 -31.61 -12.44 0.01
C VAL A 34 -30.85 -12.14 -1.28
N GLU A 35 -31.54 -11.64 -2.30
CA GLU A 35 -30.96 -11.24 -3.59
C GLU A 35 -30.05 -10.01 -3.46
N PHE A 36 -28.87 -10.22 -2.88
CA PHE A 36 -27.85 -9.20 -2.71
C PHE A 36 -26.82 -9.32 -3.84
N ASP A 37 -26.85 -8.38 -4.78
CA ASP A 37 -25.88 -8.31 -5.86
C ASP A 37 -24.55 -7.75 -5.32
N THR A 38 -23.46 -8.50 -5.52
CA THR A 38 -22.13 -8.08 -5.06
C THR A 38 -21.71 -6.74 -5.69
N SER A 39 -22.14 -6.44 -6.92
CA SER A 39 -21.81 -5.19 -7.62
C SER A 39 -22.35 -3.93 -6.95
N TRP A 40 -23.34 -4.06 -6.06
CA TRP A 40 -23.83 -2.94 -5.25
C TRP A 40 -22.74 -2.40 -4.30
N LEU A 41 -21.69 -3.17 -4.04
CA LEU A 41 -20.54 -2.77 -3.24
C LEU A 41 -19.43 -2.07 -4.05
N ASP A 42 -19.51 -2.04 -5.37
CA ASP A 42 -18.45 -1.47 -6.23
C ASP A 42 -18.19 0.02 -5.93
N PRO A 43 -19.22 0.89 -5.77
CA PRO A 43 -18.98 2.30 -5.45
C PRO A 43 -18.30 2.48 -4.09
N PHE A 44 -18.65 1.63 -3.11
CA PHE A 44 -18.04 1.66 -1.77
C PHE A 44 -16.60 1.16 -1.80
N THR A 45 -16.32 0.18 -2.65
CA THR A 45 -14.97 -0.33 -2.89
C THR A 45 -14.08 0.75 -3.49
N GLU A 46 -14.53 1.43 -4.55
CA GLU A 46 -13.78 2.53 -5.17
C GLU A 46 -13.62 3.73 -4.22
N PHE A 47 -14.63 4.04 -3.41
CA PHE A 47 -14.54 5.10 -2.40
C PHE A 47 -13.55 4.74 -1.27
N ARG A 48 -13.62 3.49 -0.76
CA ARG A 48 -12.81 3.05 0.38
C ARG A 48 -11.35 2.78 -0.01
N PHE A 49 -11.13 2.32 -1.23
CA PHE A 49 -9.86 1.86 -1.78
C PHE A 49 -9.57 2.54 -3.13
N PRO A 50 -9.45 3.88 -3.14
CA PRO A 50 -9.30 4.63 -4.37
C PRO A 50 -8.06 4.16 -5.13
N ARG A 51 -8.21 3.96 -6.44
CA ARG A 51 -7.09 3.69 -7.33
C ARG A 51 -6.17 4.90 -7.38
N ILE A 52 -4.90 4.66 -7.06
CA ILE A 52 -3.83 5.66 -7.13
C ILE A 52 -3.31 5.73 -8.56
N GLY A 53 -3.08 4.57 -9.19
CA GLY A 53 -2.59 4.51 -10.55
C GLY A 53 -2.26 3.09 -10.99
N THR A 54 -1.95 2.95 -12.28
CA THR A 54 -1.61 1.67 -12.91
C THR A 54 -0.56 1.92 -13.99
N ALA A 55 0.39 1.01 -14.11
CA ALA A 55 1.40 1.04 -15.15
C ALA A 55 1.78 -0.39 -15.57
N VAL A 56 2.26 -0.55 -16.80
CA VAL A 56 2.65 -1.85 -17.38
C VAL A 56 4.11 -1.80 -17.79
N PHE A 57 4.90 -2.76 -17.34
CA PHE A 57 6.33 -2.88 -17.64
C PHE A 57 6.66 -4.32 -18.01
N ASP A 58 7.30 -4.55 -19.16
CA ASP A 58 7.69 -5.91 -19.62
C ASP A 58 6.51 -6.91 -19.60
N GLY A 59 5.30 -6.45 -19.94
CA GLY A 59 4.07 -7.26 -19.92
C GLY A 59 3.46 -7.50 -18.53
N VAL A 60 4.07 -6.96 -17.47
CA VAL A 60 3.59 -7.04 -16.09
C VAL A 60 2.83 -5.77 -15.71
N GLU A 61 1.59 -5.90 -15.25
CA GLU A 61 0.81 -4.79 -14.70
C GLU A 61 1.12 -4.59 -13.21
N ILE A 62 1.32 -3.35 -12.80
CA ILE A 62 1.38 -2.92 -11.39
C ILE A 62 0.25 -1.90 -11.16
N GLU A 63 -0.68 -2.23 -10.27
CA GLU A 63 -1.73 -1.33 -9.78
C GLU A 63 -1.48 -0.96 -8.32
N LEU A 64 -1.63 0.33 -8.01
CA LEU A 64 -1.61 0.87 -6.66
C LEU A 64 -3.02 1.31 -6.25
N ARG A 65 -3.47 0.83 -5.08
CA ARG A 65 -4.71 1.28 -4.41
C ARG A 65 -4.43 1.67 -2.97
N GLY A 66 -5.16 2.66 -2.46
CA GLY A 66 -5.20 2.90 -1.02
C GLY A 66 -5.68 1.65 -0.28
N ALA A 67 -5.16 1.40 0.91
CA ALA A 67 -5.54 0.27 1.75
C ALA A 67 -5.87 0.73 3.19
N ILE A 68 -6.45 -0.14 4.01
CA ILE A 68 -6.79 0.24 5.39
C ILE A 68 -5.51 0.29 6.23
N GLU A 69 -5.27 1.41 6.88
CA GLU A 69 -4.29 1.55 7.95
C GLU A 69 -5.00 2.00 9.23
N PRO A 70 -5.07 1.15 10.28
CA PRO A 70 -5.64 1.54 11.56
C PRO A 70 -4.69 2.51 12.26
N TRP A 71 -5.18 3.71 12.55
CA TRP A 71 -4.40 4.71 13.28
C TRP A 71 -4.43 4.47 14.78
N ASN A 72 -3.28 4.70 15.41
CA ASN A 72 -3.16 4.55 16.85
C ASN A 72 -3.71 5.80 17.54
N VAL A 73 -4.42 5.57 18.63
CA VAL A 73 -4.80 6.62 19.57
C VAL A 73 -3.66 6.78 20.58
N LEU A 74 -3.18 8.01 20.76
CA LEU A 74 -2.13 8.35 21.71
C LEU A 74 -2.69 8.47 23.14
N GLY A 75 -1.81 8.78 24.10
CA GLY A 75 -2.19 9.02 25.49
C GLY A 75 -3.18 10.19 25.65
N GLU A 76 -3.82 10.26 26.82
CA GLU A 76 -4.70 11.37 27.16
C GLU A 76 -3.90 12.66 27.37
N GLU A 77 -4.39 13.74 26.78
CA GLU A 77 -3.86 15.09 26.91
C GLU A 77 -4.94 16.00 27.51
N SER A 78 -4.55 16.87 28.44
CA SER A 78 -5.44 17.88 29.01
C SER A 78 -5.67 18.99 27.98
N THR A 79 -6.95 19.28 27.74
CA THR A 79 -7.42 20.38 26.90
C THR A 79 -8.19 21.39 27.75
N ALA A 80 -8.51 22.55 27.20
CA ALA A 80 -9.29 23.58 27.91
C ALA A 80 -10.70 23.11 28.32
N GLY A 81 -11.24 22.05 27.70
CA GLY A 81 -12.60 21.52 27.94
C GLY A 81 -12.67 20.12 28.56
N GLY A 82 -11.54 19.51 28.92
CA GLY A 82 -11.49 18.13 29.41
C GLY A 82 -10.24 17.38 28.91
N THR A 83 -10.30 16.06 28.78
CA THR A 83 -9.21 15.25 28.20
C THR A 83 -9.54 14.80 26.78
N ALA A 84 -8.54 14.78 25.90
CA ALA A 84 -8.64 14.25 24.54
C ALA A 84 -7.50 13.27 24.28
N ARG A 85 -7.64 12.41 23.26
CA ARG A 85 -6.55 11.56 22.78
C ARG A 85 -6.27 11.87 21.33
N TYR A 86 -5.02 12.21 21.02
CA TYR A 86 -4.62 12.49 19.65
C TYR A 86 -4.58 11.21 18.81
N VAL A 87 -4.92 11.29 17.53
CA VAL A 87 -4.87 10.16 16.59
C VAL A 87 -3.64 10.31 15.71
N ASP A 88 -2.72 9.35 15.79
CA ASP A 88 -1.55 9.30 14.91
C ASP A 88 -1.96 8.90 13.49
N SER A 89 -2.29 9.91 12.71
CA SER A 89 -2.67 9.83 11.29
C SER A 89 -1.47 9.92 10.36
N SER A 90 -0.24 9.81 10.87
CA SER A 90 0.99 9.93 10.08
C SER A 90 1.25 8.75 9.15
N VAL A 91 0.60 7.62 9.37
CA VAL A 91 0.89 6.35 8.70
C VAL A 91 -0.21 6.01 7.74
N GLU A 92 0.16 5.61 6.53
CA GLU A 92 -0.77 5.14 5.51
C GLU A 92 -0.34 3.78 4.97
N ARG A 93 -1.24 3.18 4.17
CA ARG A 93 -1.01 1.91 3.51
C ARG A 93 -1.51 1.95 2.09
N VAL A 94 -0.72 1.37 1.20
CA VAL A 94 -1.14 1.05 -0.17
C VAL A 94 -1.07 -0.44 -0.41
N GLN A 95 -1.97 -0.95 -1.24
CA GLN A 95 -1.86 -2.26 -1.86
C GLN A 95 -1.16 -2.12 -3.20
N VAL A 96 -0.22 -3.04 -3.44
CA VAL A 96 0.40 -3.29 -4.73
C VAL A 96 -0.19 -4.58 -5.27
N ARG A 97 -0.92 -4.49 -6.39
CA ARG A 97 -1.42 -5.65 -7.13
C ARG A 97 -0.59 -5.81 -8.39
N VAL A 98 -0.11 -7.02 -8.64
CA VAL A 98 0.74 -7.36 -9.78
C VAL A 98 0.07 -8.43 -10.61
N ILE A 99 -0.01 -8.26 -11.93
CA ILE A 99 -0.52 -9.27 -12.88
C ILE A 99 0.56 -9.64 -13.88
N GLY A 100 0.72 -10.93 -14.15
CA GLY A 100 1.58 -11.45 -15.22
C GLY A 100 3.06 -11.56 -14.84
N ALA A 101 3.41 -11.31 -13.58
CA ALA A 101 4.77 -11.50 -13.08
C ALA A 101 5.01 -12.95 -12.65
N ASP A 102 5.90 -13.67 -13.34
CA ASP A 102 6.46 -14.92 -12.82
C ASP A 102 7.22 -14.66 -11.52
N ARG A 103 6.77 -15.30 -10.43
CA ARG A 103 7.35 -15.23 -9.07
C ARG A 103 8.84 -15.56 -8.99
N ARG A 104 9.34 -16.38 -9.91
CA ARG A 104 10.76 -16.78 -9.94
C ARG A 104 11.62 -15.82 -10.76
N ARG A 105 11.00 -14.99 -11.60
CA ARG A 105 11.69 -14.08 -12.51
C ARG A 105 11.64 -12.64 -12.04
N TYR A 106 10.52 -12.19 -11.48
CA TYR A 106 10.32 -10.78 -11.13
C TYR A 106 10.21 -10.56 -9.62
N VAL A 107 10.80 -9.46 -9.17
CA VAL A 107 10.58 -8.87 -7.84
C VAL A 107 10.04 -7.46 -8.04
N VAL A 108 9.00 -7.10 -7.29
CA VAL A 108 8.59 -5.71 -7.16
C VAL A 108 9.20 -5.14 -5.88
N SER A 109 9.82 -3.97 -5.98
CA SER A 109 10.39 -3.25 -4.84
C SER A 109 9.71 -1.91 -4.64
N CYS A 110 9.75 -1.39 -3.41
CA CYS A 110 9.38 -0.02 -3.07
C CYS A 110 10.59 0.67 -2.42
N ASN A 111 11.08 1.77 -2.99
CA ASN A 111 12.29 2.47 -2.57
C ASN A 111 13.49 1.52 -2.38
N GLY A 112 13.65 0.56 -3.30
CA GLY A 112 14.74 -0.43 -3.27
C GLY A 112 14.58 -1.55 -2.23
N HIS A 113 13.44 -1.63 -1.55
CA HIS A 113 13.10 -2.74 -0.66
C HIS A 113 12.10 -3.69 -1.32
N PRO A 114 12.38 -4.99 -1.38
CA PRO A 114 11.46 -5.96 -1.99
C PRO A 114 10.13 -5.99 -1.23
N ILE A 115 9.04 -6.06 -1.97
CA ILE A 115 7.69 -6.16 -1.42
C ILE A 115 7.34 -7.64 -1.29
N PRO A 116 6.91 -8.12 -0.11
CA PRO A 116 6.54 -9.51 0.09
C PRO A 116 5.18 -9.79 -0.55
N LEU A 117 5.14 -9.99 -1.87
CA LEU A 117 3.91 -10.28 -2.60
C LEU A 117 3.35 -11.67 -2.19
N LEU A 118 2.07 -11.70 -1.83
CA LEU A 118 1.32 -12.91 -1.53
C LEU A 118 0.67 -13.47 -2.78
N ALA A 119 0.55 -14.79 -2.81
CA ALA A 119 -0.26 -15.46 -3.81
C ALA A 119 -1.76 -15.23 -3.58
N THR A 120 -2.51 -15.21 -4.68
CA THR A 120 -3.97 -15.19 -4.69
C THR A 120 -4.51 -16.50 -5.24
N ASP A 121 -5.83 -16.63 -5.26
CA ASP A 121 -6.56 -17.71 -5.95
C ASP A 121 -6.32 -17.71 -7.46
N ASN A 122 -6.06 -16.54 -8.05
CA ASN A 122 -5.60 -16.42 -9.42
C ASN A 122 -4.05 -16.54 -9.47
N PRO A 123 -3.50 -17.54 -10.20
CA PRO A 123 -2.06 -17.78 -10.26
C PRO A 123 -1.27 -16.61 -10.89
N ASP A 124 -1.89 -15.82 -11.77
CA ASP A 124 -1.27 -14.68 -12.44
C ASP A 124 -1.27 -13.42 -11.58
N VAL A 125 -2.04 -13.40 -10.48
CA VAL A 125 -2.21 -12.23 -9.61
C VAL A 125 -1.46 -12.42 -8.30
N GLN A 126 -0.75 -11.37 -7.91
CA GLN A 126 -0.03 -11.29 -6.64
C GLN A 126 -0.33 -9.97 -5.94
N VAL A 127 -0.36 -9.99 -4.60
CA VAL A 127 -0.77 -8.82 -3.81
C VAL A 127 0.13 -8.64 -2.60
N GLY A 128 0.63 -7.43 -2.39
CA GLY A 128 1.34 -7.04 -1.17
C GLY A 128 0.90 -5.67 -0.69
N GLY A 129 1.23 -5.34 0.56
CA GLY A 129 1.00 -4.03 1.14
C GLY A 129 2.32 -3.30 1.38
N VAL A 130 2.30 -1.98 1.20
CA VAL A 130 3.36 -1.09 1.68
C VAL A 130 2.76 -0.16 2.72
N ARG A 131 3.29 -0.23 3.93
CA ARG A 131 2.99 0.67 5.05
C ARG A 131 4.10 1.70 5.15
N PHE A 132 3.74 2.97 5.25
CA PHE A 132 4.70 4.07 5.16
C PHE A 132 4.22 5.28 5.95
N ARG A 133 5.15 6.14 6.35
CA ARG A 133 4.82 7.43 6.93
C ARG A 133 4.52 8.44 5.82
N ALA A 134 3.29 8.92 5.79
CA ALA A 134 2.77 9.86 4.81
C ALA A 134 3.10 11.33 5.13
N TRP A 135 3.07 11.69 6.41
CA TRP A 135 3.37 13.06 6.87
C TRP A 135 3.84 13.04 8.32
N GLN A 136 4.21 14.18 8.90
CA GLN A 136 4.75 14.27 10.26
C GLN A 136 3.91 15.25 11.10
N PRO A 137 2.88 14.77 11.81
CA PRO A 137 2.12 15.59 12.74
C PRO A 137 2.99 16.05 13.93
N PRO A 138 2.57 17.11 14.64
CA PRO A 138 3.25 17.56 15.87
C PRO A 138 3.24 16.47 16.96
N SER A 139 2.25 15.58 16.96
CA SER A 139 2.15 14.44 17.88
C SER A 139 2.03 13.13 17.09
N ALA A 140 2.91 12.15 17.36
CA ALA A 140 2.89 10.82 16.73
C ALA A 140 3.54 9.78 17.65
N LEU A 141 3.25 8.49 17.46
CA LEU A 141 3.82 7.42 18.29
C LEU A 141 5.34 7.31 18.14
N HIS A 142 5.86 7.64 16.95
CA HIS A 142 7.28 7.57 16.62
C HIS A 142 7.75 8.87 15.99
N PRO A 143 7.84 10.00 16.72
CA PRO A 143 7.99 11.32 16.13
C PRO A 143 9.30 11.52 15.34
N THR A 144 10.33 10.71 15.60
CA THR A 144 11.66 10.81 14.95
C THR A 144 11.75 10.14 13.59
N ILE A 145 10.79 9.30 13.20
CA ILE A 145 10.78 8.68 11.87
C ILE A 145 10.34 9.73 10.83
N THR A 146 11.07 9.88 9.74
CA THR A 146 10.73 10.87 8.71
C THR A 146 9.69 10.33 7.73
N VAL A 147 9.19 11.21 6.86
CA VAL A 147 8.25 10.85 5.79
C VAL A 147 8.93 9.93 4.76
N ASP A 148 8.17 8.97 4.24
CA ASP A 148 8.61 7.94 3.29
C ASP A 148 8.28 8.29 1.83
N GLY A 149 8.18 9.59 1.50
CA GLY A 149 7.77 10.07 0.19
C GLY A 149 8.93 10.65 -0.67
N PRO A 150 8.87 10.52 -2.00
CA PRO A 150 7.91 9.72 -2.76
C PRO A 150 8.17 8.21 -2.62
N LEU A 151 7.16 7.39 -2.90
CA LEU A 151 7.26 5.93 -2.97
C LEU A 151 7.52 5.52 -4.42
N ARG A 152 8.68 4.95 -4.71
CA ARG A 152 9.06 4.47 -6.04
C ARG A 152 8.93 2.96 -6.11
N PHE A 153 8.09 2.48 -6.99
CA PHE A 153 7.86 1.06 -7.23
C PHE A 153 8.62 0.63 -8.47
N GLU A 154 9.41 -0.42 -8.38
CA GLU A 154 10.20 -0.93 -9.51
C GLU A 154 10.00 -2.42 -9.73
N LEU A 155 9.88 -2.80 -11.00
CA LEU A 155 9.87 -4.19 -11.45
C LEU A 155 11.30 -4.62 -11.81
N VAL A 156 11.87 -5.54 -11.05
CA VAL A 156 13.23 -6.04 -11.25
C VAL A 156 13.17 -7.45 -11.84
N ASP A 157 13.84 -7.65 -12.97
CA ASP A 157 14.08 -8.98 -13.54
C ASP A 157 15.32 -9.60 -12.88
N ILE A 158 15.10 -10.61 -12.05
CA ILE A 158 16.12 -11.31 -11.26
C ILE A 158 17.13 -12.01 -12.17
N SER A 159 16.67 -12.55 -13.31
CA SER A 159 17.51 -13.31 -14.22
C SER A 159 18.49 -12.41 -14.98
N ALA A 160 18.04 -11.21 -15.34
CA ALA A 160 18.85 -10.21 -16.02
C ALA A 160 19.61 -9.28 -15.05
N GLY A 161 19.23 -9.23 -13.78
CA GLY A 161 19.78 -8.29 -12.81
C GLY A 161 19.50 -6.84 -13.18
N MET A 162 18.30 -6.55 -13.70
CA MET A 162 17.99 -5.23 -14.29
C MET A 162 16.56 -4.78 -13.95
N SER A 163 16.40 -3.47 -13.73
CA SER A 163 15.08 -2.85 -13.62
C SER A 163 14.41 -2.81 -15.00
N ARG A 164 13.16 -3.26 -15.08
CA ARG A 164 12.34 -3.31 -16.30
C ARG A 164 11.39 -2.13 -16.43
N GLY A 165 11.29 -1.32 -15.39
CA GLY A 165 10.37 -0.19 -15.32
C GLY A 165 9.86 0.03 -13.91
N GLY A 166 9.07 1.07 -13.73
CA GLY A 166 8.56 1.47 -12.43
C GLY A 166 7.74 2.74 -12.46
N CYS A 167 7.01 2.95 -11.38
CA CYS A 167 6.11 4.08 -11.18
C CYS A 167 6.35 4.74 -9.83
N THR A 168 5.96 6.01 -9.71
CA THR A 168 6.16 6.80 -8.50
C THR A 168 4.82 7.26 -7.96
N TYR A 169 4.63 7.11 -6.65
CA TYR A 169 3.53 7.68 -5.90
C TYR A 169 4.03 8.79 -4.96
N HIS A 170 3.47 9.98 -5.14
CA HIS A 170 3.71 11.15 -4.30
C HIS A 170 2.58 11.25 -3.27
N VAL A 171 2.93 11.16 -1.99
CA VAL A 171 1.94 11.24 -0.90
C VAL A 171 1.19 12.57 -0.94
N SER A 172 1.94 13.65 -1.13
CA SER A 172 1.46 15.01 -1.37
C SER A 172 1.70 15.44 -2.82
N HIS A 173 1.27 16.64 -3.18
CA HIS A 173 1.51 17.17 -4.53
C HIS A 173 3.02 17.20 -4.85
N PRO A 174 3.49 16.71 -6.02
CA PRO A 174 4.91 16.64 -6.36
C PRO A 174 5.66 17.97 -6.24
N GLY A 175 4.99 19.08 -6.54
CA GLY A 175 5.52 20.45 -6.39
C GLY A 175 5.57 20.98 -4.95
N GLY A 176 5.27 20.16 -3.93
CA GLY A 176 5.24 20.59 -2.52
C GLY A 176 4.10 21.55 -2.17
N LEU A 177 3.10 21.67 -3.04
CA LEU A 177 1.97 22.58 -2.86
C LEU A 177 0.96 21.98 -1.88
N ALA A 178 0.63 22.74 -0.83
CA ALA A 178 -0.61 22.59 -0.11
C ALA A 178 -1.68 23.39 -0.85
N TYR A 179 -2.86 22.81 -1.05
CA TYR A 179 -3.98 23.55 -1.60
C TYR A 179 -4.66 24.36 -0.50
N ASP A 180 -4.70 25.68 -0.64
CA ASP A 180 -5.36 26.56 0.34
C ASP A 180 -6.88 26.38 0.39
N ASN A 181 -7.46 25.90 -0.71
CA ASN A 181 -8.90 25.75 -0.87
C ASN A 181 -9.29 24.30 -1.23
N PRO A 182 -10.48 23.83 -0.78
CA PRO A 182 -11.04 22.58 -1.28
C PRO A 182 -11.21 22.63 -2.81
N PRO A 183 -11.26 21.47 -3.47
CA PRO A 183 -11.51 21.44 -4.91
C PRO A 183 -12.89 22.02 -5.23
N VAL A 184 -12.97 22.85 -6.28
CA VAL A 184 -14.21 23.53 -6.67
C VAL A 184 -15.24 22.56 -7.27
N ASN A 185 -14.79 21.41 -7.77
CA ASN A 185 -15.64 20.35 -8.28
C ASN A 185 -14.93 18.98 -8.27
N ALA A 186 -15.64 17.92 -8.68
CA ALA A 186 -15.12 16.56 -8.72
C ALA A 186 -13.95 16.38 -9.70
N VAL A 187 -13.96 17.09 -10.84
CA VAL A 187 -12.91 17.02 -11.86
C VAL A 187 -11.59 17.58 -11.34
N GLU A 188 -11.63 18.71 -10.64
CA GLU A 188 -10.44 19.25 -9.98
C GLU A 188 -9.94 18.30 -8.89
N ALA A 189 -10.85 17.76 -8.06
CA ALA A 189 -10.48 16.79 -7.04
C ALA A 189 -9.80 15.55 -7.64
N GLU A 190 -10.30 15.06 -8.77
CA GLU A 190 -9.72 13.94 -9.51
C GLU A 190 -8.35 14.30 -10.10
N SER A 191 -8.21 15.47 -10.74
CA SER A 191 -6.93 15.96 -11.25
C SER A 191 -5.86 16.08 -10.16
N ARG A 192 -6.22 16.65 -9.00
CA ARG A 192 -5.34 16.74 -7.82
C ARG A 192 -4.93 15.37 -7.28
N ARG A 193 -5.79 14.34 -7.39
CA ARG A 193 -5.43 12.96 -7.02
C ARG A 193 -4.54 12.30 -8.07
N GLY A 194 -4.85 12.48 -9.35
CA GLY A 194 -4.13 11.87 -10.47
C GLY A 194 -2.70 12.39 -10.61
N SER A 195 -2.44 13.67 -10.29
CA SER A 195 -1.09 14.24 -10.32
C SER A 195 -0.12 13.65 -9.30
N ARG A 196 -0.61 12.82 -8.36
CA ARG A 196 0.20 12.12 -7.37
C ARG A 196 0.79 10.81 -7.89
N PHE A 197 0.41 10.34 -9.07
CA PHE A 197 0.95 9.12 -9.66
C PHE A 197 1.65 9.39 -10.98
N GLU A 198 2.88 8.93 -11.08
CA GLU A 198 3.68 8.97 -12.31
C GLU A 198 3.92 7.53 -12.77
N ALA A 199 3.48 7.19 -13.99
CA ALA A 199 3.72 5.87 -14.59
C ALA A 199 5.18 5.66 -15.05
N THR A 200 6.06 6.60 -14.73
CA THR A 200 7.48 6.66 -15.07
C THR A 200 8.30 6.97 -13.82
N GLY A 201 9.64 7.02 -13.95
CA GLY A 201 10.52 7.40 -12.83
C GLY A 201 11.15 6.23 -12.08
N PHE A 202 11.56 5.19 -12.81
CA PHE A 202 12.35 4.08 -12.29
C PHE A 202 13.86 4.35 -12.43
N THR A 203 14.67 3.56 -11.72
CA THR A 203 16.13 3.63 -11.78
C THR A 203 16.63 2.73 -12.92
N PRO A 204 17.04 3.27 -14.08
CA PRO A 204 17.57 2.44 -15.15
C PRO A 204 18.95 1.90 -14.78
N GLY A 205 19.24 0.67 -15.22
CA GLY A 205 20.55 0.06 -15.08
C GLY A 205 20.54 -1.24 -14.27
N GLN A 206 21.75 -1.72 -13.98
CA GLN A 206 21.94 -2.95 -13.22
C GLN A 206 21.49 -2.79 -11.77
N VAL A 207 20.81 -3.82 -11.28
CA VAL A 207 20.38 -3.95 -9.89
C VAL A 207 21.30 -4.95 -9.21
N ASP A 208 21.80 -4.59 -8.03
CA ASP A 208 22.57 -5.51 -7.21
C ASP A 208 21.65 -6.59 -6.63
N MET A 209 21.68 -7.77 -7.26
CA MET A 209 20.87 -8.91 -6.84
C MET A 209 21.30 -9.48 -5.48
N SER A 210 22.52 -9.22 -5.03
CA SER A 210 22.96 -9.64 -3.70
C SER A 210 22.29 -8.81 -2.61
N ASP A 211 22.19 -7.49 -2.81
CA ASP A 211 21.46 -6.57 -1.92
C ASP A 211 19.96 -6.90 -1.86
N ILE A 212 19.32 -7.18 -3.01
CA ILE A 212 17.90 -7.60 -3.02
C ILE A 212 17.69 -8.89 -2.22
N ARG A 213 18.54 -9.90 -2.42
CA ARG A 213 18.44 -11.18 -1.69
C ARG A 213 18.69 -11.02 -0.20
N GLU A 214 19.66 -10.20 0.17
CA GLU A 214 19.93 -9.88 1.57
C GLU A 214 18.71 -9.21 2.22
N LYS A 215 18.12 -8.19 1.58
CA LYS A 215 16.92 -7.52 2.07
C LYS A 215 15.74 -8.48 2.21
N GLN A 216 15.51 -9.39 1.24
CA GLN A 216 14.48 -10.43 1.35
C GLN A 216 14.74 -11.37 2.54
N ALA A 217 15.99 -11.81 2.74
CA ALA A 217 16.35 -12.68 3.85
C ALA A 217 16.10 -11.98 5.20
N ARG A 218 16.50 -10.71 5.34
CA ARG A 218 16.24 -9.91 6.55
C ARG A 218 14.74 -9.73 6.80
N GLN A 219 13.98 -9.36 5.78
CA GLN A 219 12.52 -9.22 5.89
C GLN A 219 11.83 -10.52 6.28
N SER A 220 12.33 -11.68 5.84
CA SER A 220 11.75 -12.98 6.20
C SER A 220 11.84 -13.30 7.71
N THR A 221 12.70 -12.59 8.44
CA THR A 221 12.84 -12.71 9.89
C THR A 221 12.06 -11.65 10.69
N ASP A 222 11.48 -10.64 10.03
CA ASP A 222 10.65 -9.64 10.70
C ASP A 222 9.32 -10.28 11.14
N VAL A 223 8.95 -10.09 12.41
CA VAL A 223 7.75 -10.66 13.03
C VAL A 223 6.49 -9.84 12.69
N GLY A 224 6.51 -9.18 11.53
CA GLY A 224 5.43 -8.35 11.03
C GLY A 224 4.24 -9.15 10.49
N ALA A 225 3.20 -8.44 10.07
CA ALA A 225 2.09 -9.08 9.38
C ALA A 225 2.55 -9.57 7.99
N PRO A 226 2.31 -10.85 7.63
CA PRO A 226 2.65 -11.37 6.32
C PRO A 226 2.12 -10.51 5.19
N GLY A 227 2.94 -10.34 4.15
CA GLY A 227 2.56 -9.59 2.96
C GLY A 227 2.67 -8.07 3.10
N ILE A 228 3.22 -7.54 4.20
CA ILE A 228 3.37 -6.10 4.43
C ILE A 228 4.85 -5.73 4.49
N LEU A 229 5.27 -4.82 3.60
CA LEU A 229 6.51 -4.06 3.74
C LEU A 229 6.26 -2.82 4.60
N ASP A 230 6.88 -2.72 5.78
CA ASP A 230 6.81 -1.53 6.64
C ASP A 230 8.06 -0.66 6.44
N MET A 231 7.91 0.41 5.66
CA MET A 231 9.00 1.35 5.30
C MET A 231 9.66 1.97 6.54
N ARG A 232 8.91 2.10 7.63
CA ARG A 232 9.39 2.69 8.88
C ARG A 232 10.40 1.78 9.57
N ARG A 233 10.22 0.45 9.48
CA ARG A 233 11.08 -0.56 10.10
C ARG A 233 12.35 -0.81 9.30
N VAL A 234 12.22 -0.94 7.98
CA VAL A 234 13.36 -1.20 7.10
C VAL A 234 14.35 -0.03 7.08
N ARG A 235 13.95 1.19 7.46
CA ARG A 235 14.87 2.34 7.62
C ARG A 235 15.60 2.37 8.96
N THR A 236 14.97 1.93 10.07
CA THR A 236 15.54 2.07 11.42
C THR A 236 16.31 0.85 11.91
N VAL A 237 15.94 -0.35 11.47
CA VAL A 237 16.62 -1.59 11.89
C VAL A 237 17.92 -1.82 11.11
N LEU A 238 18.20 -1.00 10.07
CA LEU A 238 19.22 -1.29 9.05
C LEU A 238 20.33 -0.22 8.95
N ARG A 239 20.80 0.31 10.08
CA ARG A 239 22.14 0.95 10.18
C ARG A 239 23.12 0.01 10.86
#